data_AF-A0A067MW09-F1
#
_entry.id   AF-A0A067MW09-F1
#
_cell.length_a   1.000
_cell.length_b   1.000
_cell.length_c   1.000
_cell.angle_alpha   90.00
_cell.angle_beta   90.00
_cell.angle_gamma   90.00
#
_symmetry.space_group_name_H-M   'P 1'
#
loop_
_entity.id
_entity.type
_entity.pdbx_description
1 polymer ?
#
loop_
_entity_poly.entity_id
_entity_poly.type
_entity_poly.pdbx_seq_one_letter_code
_entity_poly.pdbx_strand_id
1 'polypeptide(L)'
;MAGYPSAVFEEDLHILRVGCCNWNAPLSPDSTAAWTPGLLKNLEGFTEEARRTNLHLAAFEADVLAACEVLRLGAKVDALDSGDLSPLALASGRMFDVTLLANTASPADKANLEKALQRFAWVVRILVEQHADVDEECNDLSILEIACSVRNWELVKLLLKHKAKPSQKCHSCFQSRADRDRFISIASSYASSSCPARVCPCWSGKTVPECHGAGAQPYPLTFLCVCGSKKIYQRCCHARSCWVVEEWVEADQRLRHSFLSAVSPVSAGVTESDEFKAMKIALQAIHEAGGPSKSREELLAEAQKSITELLLPLVSRGLVDPAFFYAWNQVDFFPKPFARKYSKHLCEDMQRRWNAAVDEYILREGDSRTRFEIERAAKIGTWNGALIRTCEGVGCTKVEGVGDTLLRKCAQCKISVYCGQQCQKSAWRAHKVVCGSDTQHEQMLPSQTAFQKAHEASIRSVPVAASQFAAWCAPLVSKWAKEGASGTVESLECRKSD
;
A
#
# COMPACT_ATOMS: atom_id res chain seq x y z
N MET A 1 15.28 -18.40 17.34
CA MET A 1 15.33 -17.07 16.70
C MET A 1 15.85 -15.97 17.63
N ALA A 2 15.63 -16.03 18.95
CA ALA A 2 16.23 -15.04 19.87
C ALA A 2 17.77 -15.03 19.78
N GLY A 3 18.36 -13.84 19.62
CA GLY A 3 19.82 -13.63 19.65
C GLY A 3 20.55 -13.68 18.30
N TYR A 4 19.85 -13.81 17.17
CA TYR A 4 20.48 -13.69 15.84
C TYR A 4 20.39 -12.24 15.34
N PRO A 5 21.51 -11.61 14.90
CA PRO A 5 21.46 -10.30 14.25
C PRO A 5 20.70 -10.40 12.93
N SER A 6 19.82 -9.43 12.65
CA SER A 6 19.05 -9.39 11.41
C SER A 6 19.12 -8.00 10.81
N ALA A 7 19.23 -7.96 9.48
CA ALA A 7 19.23 -6.73 8.69
C ALA A 7 17.97 -5.88 8.94
N VAL A 8 16.87 -6.47 9.42
CA VAL A 8 15.63 -5.74 9.75
C VAL A 8 15.82 -4.69 10.85
N PHE A 9 16.89 -4.80 11.65
CA PHE A 9 17.23 -3.84 12.69
C PHE A 9 18.33 -2.86 12.25
N GLU A 10 18.86 -3.02 11.03
CA GLU A 10 19.91 -2.17 10.47
C GLU A 10 19.30 -0.96 9.73
N GLU A 11 20.07 0.12 9.64
CA GLU A 11 19.64 1.37 8.99
C GLU A 11 19.32 1.14 7.52
N ASP A 12 20.08 0.26 6.88
CA ASP A 12 19.96 -0.11 5.49
C ASP A 12 18.56 -0.66 5.18
N LEU A 13 18.13 -1.75 5.83
CA LEU A 13 16.77 -2.27 5.62
C LEU A 13 15.70 -1.32 6.16
N HIS A 14 16.02 -0.44 7.11
CA HIS A 14 15.13 0.65 7.50
C HIS A 14 14.88 1.64 6.35
N ILE A 15 15.92 2.06 5.63
CA ILE A 15 15.80 2.93 4.45
C ILE A 15 14.96 2.24 3.37
N LEU A 16 15.22 0.96 3.09
CA LEU A 16 14.42 0.18 2.16
C LEU A 16 12.94 0.17 2.56
N ARG A 17 12.62 -0.18 3.81
CA ARG A 17 11.22 -0.19 4.32
C ARG A 17 10.54 1.16 4.16
N VAL A 18 11.22 2.26 4.53
CA VAL A 18 10.69 3.61 4.37
C VAL A 18 10.42 3.90 2.89
N GLY A 19 11.33 3.50 2.00
CA GLY A 19 11.18 3.68 0.56
C GLY A 19 10.05 2.85 -0.04
N CYS A 20 9.93 1.57 0.32
CA CYS A 20 8.86 0.69 -0.18
C CYS A 20 7.48 1.13 0.32
N CYS A 21 7.37 1.54 1.58
CA CYS A 21 6.12 2.08 2.12
C CYS A 21 5.79 3.47 1.57
N ASN A 22 6.73 4.19 0.95
CA ASN A 22 6.50 5.56 0.46
C ASN A 22 5.67 5.55 -0.83
N TRP A 23 4.37 5.63 -0.69
CA TRP A 23 3.42 5.54 -1.80
C TRP A 23 3.58 6.55 -2.94
N ASN A 24 4.31 7.64 -2.72
CA ASN A 24 4.56 8.67 -3.74
C ASN A 24 5.56 8.25 -4.82
N ALA A 25 6.59 7.53 -4.39
CA ALA A 25 7.66 6.99 -5.22
C ALA A 25 8.14 5.71 -4.52
N PRO A 26 7.28 4.68 -4.48
CA PRO A 26 7.59 3.49 -3.73
C PRO A 26 8.83 2.86 -4.36
N LEU A 27 9.87 2.66 -3.55
CA LEU A 27 10.96 1.80 -3.98
C LEU A 27 10.37 0.42 -4.26
N SER A 28 10.82 -0.19 -5.36
CA SER A 28 10.45 -1.57 -5.60
C SER A 28 11.11 -2.43 -4.51
N PRO A 29 10.37 -3.32 -3.83
CA PRO A 29 10.99 -4.31 -2.95
C PRO A 29 11.93 -5.26 -3.73
N ASP A 30 11.77 -5.33 -5.05
CA ASP A 30 12.60 -6.09 -5.98
C ASP A 30 13.86 -5.34 -6.45
N SER A 31 14.14 -4.15 -5.89
CA SER A 31 15.36 -3.41 -6.22
C SER A 31 16.60 -4.27 -5.91
N THR A 32 17.62 -4.14 -6.74
CA THR A 32 18.89 -4.85 -6.55
C THR A 32 19.54 -4.40 -5.24
N ALA A 33 20.01 -5.36 -4.44
CA ALA A 33 20.53 -5.11 -3.10
C ALA A 33 21.73 -4.14 -3.13
N ALA A 34 22.58 -4.24 -4.17
CA ALA A 34 23.78 -3.43 -4.35
C ALA A 34 23.51 -1.97 -4.79
N TRP A 35 22.30 -1.66 -5.27
CA TRP A 35 21.98 -0.34 -5.85
C TRP A 35 21.18 0.56 -4.90
N THR A 36 20.79 0.06 -3.72
CA THR A 36 20.08 0.90 -2.76
C THR A 36 21.11 1.80 -2.05
N PRO A 37 21.05 3.15 -2.17
CA PRO A 37 22.08 4.02 -1.60
C PRO A 37 22.20 3.84 -0.09
N GLY A 38 23.40 3.46 0.37
CA GLY A 38 23.69 3.16 1.78
C GLY A 38 23.68 1.68 2.12
N LEU A 39 22.98 0.85 1.34
CA LEU A 39 22.82 -0.59 1.51
C LEU A 39 24.05 -1.34 0.96
N LEU A 40 24.94 -1.76 1.87
CA LEU A 40 26.04 -2.72 1.67
C LEU A 40 27.34 -2.23 1.02
N LYS A 41 28.44 -2.58 1.69
CA LYS A 41 29.82 -2.60 1.17
C LYS A 41 30.11 -3.98 0.60
N ASN A 42 30.47 -4.06 -0.69
CA ASN A 42 31.25 -5.15 -1.32
C ASN A 42 30.97 -6.59 -0.79
N LEU A 43 29.71 -7.03 -0.76
CA LEU A 43 29.40 -8.44 -0.48
C LEU A 43 29.67 -9.26 -1.74
N GLU A 44 30.48 -10.30 -1.64
CA GLU A 44 30.85 -11.14 -2.78
C GLU A 44 29.61 -11.75 -3.45
N GLY A 45 29.46 -11.53 -4.76
CA GLY A 45 28.31 -12.00 -5.53
C GLY A 45 27.04 -11.14 -5.44
N PHE A 46 27.08 -9.97 -4.80
CA PHE A 46 26.00 -8.98 -4.81
C PHE A 46 26.48 -7.69 -5.46
N THR A 47 26.67 -7.75 -6.78
CA THR A 47 27.00 -6.59 -7.62
C THR A 47 25.78 -6.15 -8.43
N GLU A 48 25.89 -5.02 -9.14
CA GLU A 48 24.84 -4.56 -10.05
C GLU A 48 24.59 -5.59 -11.17
N GLU A 49 25.67 -6.16 -11.72
CA GLU A 49 25.63 -7.16 -12.79
C GLU A 49 24.98 -8.47 -12.32
N ALA A 50 25.15 -8.82 -11.04
CA ALA A 50 24.56 -10.02 -10.45
C ALA A 50 23.02 -9.96 -10.40
N ARG A 51 22.42 -8.76 -10.44
CA ARG A 51 20.96 -8.53 -10.41
C ARG A 51 20.23 -9.16 -9.21
N ARG A 52 20.92 -9.40 -8.10
CA ARG A 52 20.32 -9.97 -6.88
C ARG A 52 19.49 -8.95 -6.10
N THR A 53 18.27 -9.32 -5.76
CA THR A 53 17.32 -8.48 -4.97
C THR A 53 17.58 -8.57 -3.46
N ASN A 54 16.88 -7.75 -2.68
CA ASN A 54 16.91 -7.85 -1.21
C ASN A 54 16.42 -9.23 -0.69
N LEU A 55 15.52 -9.89 -1.42
CA LEU A 55 15.06 -11.24 -1.05
C LEU A 55 16.16 -12.29 -1.29
N HIS A 56 16.97 -12.12 -2.35
CA HIS A 56 18.17 -12.96 -2.55
C HIS A 56 19.18 -12.80 -1.43
N LEU A 57 19.37 -11.58 -0.93
CA LEU A 57 20.28 -11.33 0.19
C LEU A 57 19.80 -12.02 1.46
N ALA A 58 18.52 -11.83 1.83
CA ALA A 58 17.92 -12.52 2.97
C ALA A 58 18.01 -14.05 2.84
N ALA A 59 17.83 -14.57 1.63
CA ALA A 59 18.02 -15.99 1.31
C ALA A 59 19.47 -16.45 1.47
N PHE A 60 20.43 -15.69 0.96
CA PHE A 60 21.86 -15.99 1.00
C PHE A 60 22.43 -15.98 2.42
N GLU A 61 21.96 -15.07 3.28
CA GLU A 61 22.43 -14.93 4.67
C GLU A 61 21.65 -15.80 5.68
N ALA A 62 20.58 -16.46 5.22
CA ALA A 62 19.59 -17.13 6.05
C ALA A 62 18.99 -16.18 7.11
N ASP A 63 18.67 -14.94 6.71
CA ASP A 63 17.97 -13.97 7.53
C ASP A 63 16.45 -14.13 7.39
N VAL A 64 15.89 -14.92 8.29
CA VAL A 64 14.47 -15.25 8.34
C VAL A 64 13.59 -14.00 8.56
N LEU A 65 14.02 -13.04 9.36
CA LEU A 65 13.21 -11.84 9.64
C LEU A 65 13.24 -10.87 8.46
N ALA A 66 14.41 -10.69 7.84
CA ALA A 66 14.51 -9.88 6.62
C ALA A 66 13.71 -10.52 5.47
N ALA A 67 13.74 -11.85 5.32
CA ALA A 67 12.92 -12.54 4.31
C ALA A 67 11.42 -12.27 4.51
N CYS A 68 10.92 -12.43 5.74
CA CYS A 68 9.53 -12.12 6.09
C CYS A 68 9.14 -10.67 5.79
N GLU A 69 10.02 -9.71 6.12
CA GLU A 69 9.79 -8.29 5.90
C GLU A 69 9.78 -7.94 4.41
N VAL A 70 10.75 -8.42 3.64
CA VAL A 70 10.86 -8.14 2.20
C VAL A 70 9.68 -8.72 1.42
N LEU A 71 9.22 -9.93 1.79
CA LEU A 71 7.99 -10.53 1.25
C LEU A 71 6.74 -9.73 1.65
N ARG A 72 6.67 -9.23 2.90
CA ARG A 72 5.57 -8.37 3.38
C ARG A 72 5.46 -7.05 2.61
N LEU A 73 6.61 -6.49 2.22
CA LEU A 73 6.72 -5.30 1.36
C LEU A 73 6.36 -5.59 -0.10
N GLY A 74 6.16 -6.85 -0.47
CA GLY A 74 5.66 -7.28 -1.77
C GLY A 74 6.75 -7.64 -2.78
N ALA A 75 7.90 -8.13 -2.32
CA ALA A 75 8.91 -8.69 -3.21
C ALA A 75 8.37 -9.91 -3.97
N LYS A 76 8.76 -10.02 -5.25
CA LYS A 76 8.51 -11.17 -6.09
C LYS A 76 9.28 -12.37 -5.56
N VAL A 77 8.55 -13.42 -5.20
CA VAL A 77 9.12 -14.64 -4.59
C VAL A 77 10.11 -15.35 -5.53
N ASP A 78 9.78 -15.44 -6.83
CA ASP A 78 10.61 -16.05 -7.89
C ASP A 78 11.31 -14.98 -8.74
N ALA A 79 11.83 -13.92 -8.11
CA ALA A 79 12.72 -13.00 -8.82
C ALA A 79 13.99 -13.77 -9.23
N LEU A 80 14.44 -13.65 -10.48
CA LEU A 80 15.66 -14.31 -10.95
C LEU A 80 16.84 -13.34 -10.93
N ASP A 81 17.99 -13.82 -10.46
CA ASP A 81 19.27 -13.12 -10.61
C ASP A 81 19.87 -13.31 -12.01
N SER A 82 21.06 -12.76 -12.26
CA SER A 82 21.73 -12.87 -13.58
C SER A 82 22.15 -14.29 -13.98
N GLY A 83 22.19 -15.22 -13.02
CA GLY A 83 22.49 -16.63 -13.23
C GLY A 83 21.24 -17.50 -13.21
N ASP A 84 20.06 -16.91 -13.40
CA ASP A 84 18.76 -17.59 -13.38
C ASP A 84 18.45 -18.31 -12.06
N LEU A 85 19.05 -17.88 -10.94
CA LEU A 85 18.73 -18.40 -9.62
C LEU A 85 17.66 -17.54 -8.95
N SER A 86 16.65 -18.19 -8.38
CA SER A 86 15.70 -17.56 -7.48
C SER A 86 16.25 -17.49 -6.04
N PRO A 87 15.59 -16.74 -5.12
CA PRO A 87 15.86 -16.83 -3.69
C PRO A 87 15.74 -18.25 -3.14
N LEU A 88 14.81 -19.08 -3.64
CA LEU A 88 14.62 -20.46 -3.17
C LEU A 88 15.78 -21.35 -3.61
N ALA A 89 16.18 -21.28 -4.88
CA ALA A 89 17.33 -22.00 -5.40
C ALA A 89 18.61 -21.59 -4.67
N LEU A 90 18.82 -20.29 -4.47
CA LEU A 90 19.99 -19.75 -3.77
C LEU A 90 20.06 -20.21 -2.31
N ALA A 91 18.96 -20.11 -1.55
CA ALA A 91 18.91 -20.58 -0.16
C ALA A 91 19.16 -22.10 -0.06
N SER A 92 18.61 -22.87 -0.98
CA SER A 92 18.72 -24.33 -1.00
C SER A 92 20.14 -24.78 -1.34
N GLY A 93 20.77 -24.17 -2.34
CA GLY A 93 22.18 -24.43 -2.67
C GLY A 93 23.11 -24.09 -1.51
N ARG A 94 22.92 -22.93 -0.88
CA ARG A 94 23.72 -22.55 0.30
C ARG A 94 23.52 -23.48 1.49
N MET A 95 22.29 -23.97 1.70
CA MET A 95 22.02 -24.99 2.71
C MET A 95 22.81 -26.27 2.44
N PHE A 96 22.87 -26.72 1.18
CA PHE A 96 23.66 -27.88 0.76
C PHE A 96 25.15 -27.69 1.05
N ASP A 97 25.72 -26.54 0.66
CA ASP A 97 27.13 -26.20 0.91
C ASP A 97 27.47 -26.22 2.41
N VAL A 98 26.60 -25.61 3.24
CA VAL A 98 26.77 -25.57 4.69
C VAL A 98 26.73 -26.98 5.29
N THR A 99 25.92 -27.88 4.75
CA THR A 99 25.90 -29.29 5.20
C THR A 99 27.18 -30.03 4.83
N LEU A 100 27.74 -29.79 3.64
CA LEU A 100 29.04 -30.36 3.27
C LEU A 100 30.14 -29.88 4.23
N LEU A 101 30.15 -28.59 4.58
CA LEU A 101 31.09 -28.03 5.55
C LEU A 101 30.91 -28.63 6.95
N ALA A 102 29.66 -28.82 7.39
CA ALA A 102 29.35 -29.37 8.71
C ALA A 102 29.87 -30.80 8.91
N ASN A 103 29.95 -31.59 7.83
CA ASN A 103 30.48 -32.95 7.89
C ASN A 103 31.96 -33.02 8.28
N THR A 104 32.75 -32.01 7.91
CA THR A 104 34.19 -31.92 8.18
C THR A 104 34.57 -30.98 9.32
N ALA A 105 33.59 -30.29 9.91
CA ALA A 105 33.82 -29.24 10.89
C ALA A 105 34.19 -29.74 12.30
N SER A 106 34.86 -28.88 13.07
CA SER A 106 35.14 -29.10 14.49
C SER A 106 33.85 -29.14 15.32
N PRO A 107 33.84 -29.71 16.54
CA PRO A 107 32.63 -29.74 17.38
C PRO A 107 32.05 -28.35 17.71
N ALA A 108 32.89 -27.33 17.89
CA ALA A 108 32.44 -25.97 18.15
C ALA A 108 31.79 -25.34 16.90
N ASP A 109 32.38 -25.56 15.73
CA ASP A 109 31.85 -25.05 14.45
C ASP A 109 30.56 -25.76 14.05
N LYS A 110 30.44 -27.06 14.34
CA LYS A 110 29.22 -27.84 14.09
C LYS A 110 27.99 -27.23 14.75
N ALA A 111 28.09 -26.73 15.99
CA ALA A 111 26.96 -26.10 16.67
C ALA A 111 26.51 -24.79 15.98
N ASN A 112 27.43 -24.03 15.39
CA ASN A 112 27.12 -22.81 14.65
C ASN A 112 26.55 -23.12 13.26
N LEU A 113 27.09 -24.13 12.57
CA LEU A 113 26.60 -24.59 11.27
C LEU A 113 25.20 -25.19 11.39
N GLU A 114 24.91 -25.94 12.45
CA GLU A 114 23.56 -26.48 12.72
C GLU A 114 22.52 -25.34 12.86
N LYS A 115 22.86 -24.27 13.59
CA LYS A 115 22.00 -23.08 13.67
C LYS A 115 21.81 -22.40 12.31
N ALA A 116 22.85 -22.39 11.47
CA ALA A 116 22.74 -21.86 10.11
C ALA A 116 21.81 -22.72 9.24
N LEU A 117 21.96 -24.05 9.28
CA LEU A 117 21.09 -25.00 8.57
C LEU A 117 19.62 -24.86 8.98
N GLN A 118 19.35 -24.70 10.27
CA GLN A 118 18.00 -24.43 10.76
C GLN A 118 17.44 -23.13 10.16
N ARG A 119 18.24 -22.06 10.11
CA ARG A 119 17.81 -20.78 9.53
C ARG A 119 17.56 -20.88 8.02
N PHE A 120 18.42 -21.56 7.27
CA PHE A 120 18.18 -21.82 5.84
C PHE A 120 16.89 -22.61 5.64
N ALA A 121 16.67 -23.67 6.43
CA ALA A 121 15.44 -24.45 6.36
C ALA A 121 14.19 -23.59 6.65
N TRP A 122 14.27 -22.64 7.57
CA TRP A 122 13.20 -21.67 7.83
C TRP A 122 12.96 -20.73 6.66
N VAL A 123 14.01 -20.21 6.01
CA VAL A 123 13.86 -19.36 4.83
C VAL A 123 13.26 -20.15 3.66
N VAL A 124 13.75 -21.35 3.36
CA VAL A 124 13.18 -22.23 2.32
C VAL A 124 11.71 -22.49 2.62
N ARG A 125 11.34 -22.78 3.88
CA ARG A 125 9.94 -22.94 4.28
C ARG A 125 9.09 -21.71 3.98
N ILE A 126 9.58 -20.53 4.34
CA ILE A 126 8.88 -19.25 4.09
C ILE A 126 8.63 -19.06 2.59
N LEU A 127 9.65 -19.27 1.75
CA LEU A 127 9.54 -19.11 0.30
C LEU A 127 8.54 -20.10 -0.31
N VAL A 128 8.59 -21.37 0.08
CA VAL A 128 7.63 -22.40 -0.37
C VAL A 128 6.20 -22.09 0.09
N GLU A 129 6.01 -21.63 1.33
CA GLU A 129 4.70 -21.21 1.86
C GLU A 129 4.16 -19.92 1.21
N GLN A 130 5.05 -19.12 0.61
CA GLN A 130 4.71 -18.01 -0.29
C GLN A 130 4.56 -18.44 -1.76
N HIS A 131 4.52 -19.75 -2.03
CA HIS A 131 4.35 -20.37 -3.36
C HIS A 131 5.48 -20.06 -4.34
N ALA A 132 6.74 -20.04 -3.86
CA ALA A 132 7.88 -20.16 -4.75
C ALA A 132 7.81 -21.44 -5.60
N ASP A 133 8.39 -21.43 -6.80
CA ASP A 133 8.44 -22.62 -7.65
C ASP A 133 9.33 -23.70 -7.03
N VAL A 134 8.72 -24.81 -6.62
CA VAL A 134 9.39 -25.90 -5.91
C VAL A 134 10.16 -26.86 -6.83
N ASP A 135 9.93 -26.78 -8.14
CA ASP A 135 10.56 -27.64 -9.15
C ASP A 135 11.83 -27.02 -9.75
N GLU A 136 12.30 -25.90 -9.19
CA GLU A 136 13.58 -25.28 -9.59
C GLU A 136 14.80 -26.17 -9.31
N GLU A 137 15.91 -25.82 -9.95
CA GLU A 137 17.19 -26.51 -9.80
C GLU A 137 18.30 -25.55 -9.35
N CYS A 138 19.24 -26.06 -8.57
CA CYS A 138 20.48 -25.38 -8.22
C CYS A 138 21.64 -26.36 -8.40
N ASN A 139 22.60 -26.02 -9.25
CA ASN A 139 23.74 -26.89 -9.62
C ASN A 139 23.29 -28.29 -10.11
N ASP A 140 22.34 -28.34 -11.04
CA ASP A 140 21.78 -29.57 -11.63
C ASP A 140 21.07 -30.53 -10.63
N LEU A 141 20.75 -30.01 -9.45
CA LEU A 141 19.97 -30.70 -8.43
C LEU A 141 18.65 -29.96 -8.19
N SER A 142 17.54 -30.68 -8.22
CA SER A 142 16.25 -30.09 -7.84
C SER A 142 16.24 -29.71 -6.36
N ILE A 143 15.40 -28.75 -5.97
CA ILE A 143 15.26 -28.36 -4.55
C ILE A 143 14.88 -29.56 -3.67
N LEU A 144 14.08 -30.49 -4.20
CA LEU A 144 13.72 -31.73 -3.51
C LEU A 144 14.91 -32.69 -3.36
N GLU A 145 15.75 -32.83 -4.39
CA GLU A 145 16.99 -33.62 -4.32
C GLU A 145 17.97 -33.05 -3.29
N ILE A 146 18.10 -31.73 -3.23
CA ILE A 146 18.86 -31.04 -2.19
C ILE A 146 18.30 -31.44 -0.82
N ALA A 147 17.01 -31.22 -0.55
CA ALA A 147 16.36 -31.55 0.71
C ALA A 147 16.57 -33.02 1.14
N CYS A 148 16.49 -33.96 0.19
CA CYS A 148 16.78 -35.38 0.41
C CYS A 148 18.25 -35.60 0.81
N SER A 149 19.19 -34.98 0.12
CA SER A 149 20.64 -35.08 0.38
C SER A 149 21.02 -34.53 1.75
N VAL A 150 20.36 -33.44 2.19
CA VAL A 150 20.54 -32.88 3.54
C VAL A 150 19.84 -33.71 4.64
N ARG A 151 19.04 -34.71 4.26
CA ARG A 151 18.19 -35.52 5.16
C ARG A 151 17.23 -34.68 6.02
N ASN A 152 16.82 -33.52 5.51
CA ASN A 152 15.84 -32.67 6.18
C ASN A 152 14.42 -33.15 5.83
N TRP A 153 13.93 -34.12 6.60
CA TRP A 153 12.63 -34.74 6.38
C TRP A 153 11.45 -33.77 6.46
N GLU A 154 11.56 -32.68 7.21
CA GLU A 154 10.49 -31.69 7.28
C GLU A 154 10.40 -30.87 5.99
N LEU A 155 11.54 -30.52 5.38
CA LEU A 155 11.55 -29.90 4.05
C LEU A 155 11.10 -30.87 2.96
N VAL A 156 11.51 -32.13 3.01
CA VAL A 156 11.03 -33.16 2.05
C VAL A 156 9.50 -33.26 2.09
N LYS A 157 8.90 -33.35 3.28
CA LYS A 157 7.43 -33.34 3.42
C LYS A 157 6.81 -32.05 2.89
N LEU A 158 7.40 -30.89 3.22
CA LEU A 158 6.90 -29.59 2.80
C LEU A 158 6.88 -29.46 1.27
N LEU A 159 7.99 -29.77 0.60
CA LEU A 159 8.13 -29.69 -0.85
C LEU A 159 7.15 -30.63 -1.55
N LEU A 160 7.03 -31.89 -1.09
CA LEU A 160 6.07 -32.85 -1.64
C LEU A 160 4.62 -32.41 -1.43
N LYS A 161 4.31 -31.84 -0.26
CA LYS A 161 2.99 -31.24 0.04
C LYS A 161 2.68 -30.09 -0.93
N HIS A 162 3.69 -29.33 -1.34
CA HIS A 162 3.62 -28.26 -2.34
C HIS A 162 3.88 -28.73 -3.77
N LYS A 163 3.79 -30.05 -4.03
CA LYS A 163 3.82 -30.66 -5.37
C LYS A 163 5.17 -30.67 -6.10
N ALA A 164 6.27 -30.60 -5.37
CA ALA A 164 7.59 -30.88 -5.92
C ALA A 164 7.63 -32.28 -6.55
N LYS A 165 8.16 -32.39 -7.77
CA LYS A 165 8.21 -33.63 -8.54
C LYS A 165 9.37 -34.52 -8.09
N PRO A 166 9.11 -35.73 -7.57
CA PRO A 166 10.18 -36.68 -7.27
C PRO A 166 10.92 -37.12 -8.52
N SER A 167 12.25 -37.18 -8.44
CA SER A 167 13.10 -37.74 -9.49
C SER A 167 13.71 -39.08 -9.06
N GLN A 168 14.30 -39.81 -10.00
CA GLN A 168 15.08 -41.00 -9.68
C GLN A 168 16.29 -40.69 -8.78
N LYS A 169 16.89 -39.49 -8.89
CA LYS A 169 18.03 -39.07 -8.08
C LYS A 169 17.64 -38.91 -6.61
N CYS A 170 16.39 -38.54 -6.28
CA CYS A 170 15.91 -38.47 -4.90
C CYS A 170 16.10 -39.80 -4.14
N HIS A 171 15.87 -40.93 -4.80
CA HIS A 171 16.08 -42.25 -4.19
C HIS A 171 17.55 -42.56 -3.94
N SER A 172 18.44 -42.05 -4.81
CA SER A 172 19.88 -42.27 -4.73
C SER A 172 20.55 -41.49 -3.59
N CYS A 173 19.92 -40.40 -3.10
CA CYS A 173 20.36 -39.64 -1.94
C CYS A 173 20.37 -40.48 -0.63
N PHE A 174 19.59 -41.56 -0.58
CA PHE A 174 19.46 -42.39 0.62
C PHE A 174 20.27 -43.69 0.53
N GLN A 175 21.25 -43.84 1.42
CA GLN A 175 22.06 -45.08 1.52
C GLN A 175 21.28 -46.22 2.19
N SER A 176 20.43 -45.90 3.17
CA SER A 176 19.63 -46.86 3.93
C SER A 176 18.35 -47.23 3.19
N ARG A 177 18.02 -48.54 3.16
CA ARG A 177 16.72 -49.03 2.67
C ARG A 177 15.54 -48.41 3.44
N ALA A 178 15.68 -48.26 4.75
CA ALA A 178 14.63 -47.67 5.58
C ALA A 178 14.33 -46.20 5.20
N ASP A 179 15.36 -45.42 4.85
CA ASP A 179 15.17 -44.03 4.41
C ASP A 179 14.53 -43.99 3.01
N ARG A 180 14.88 -44.91 2.10
CA ARG A 180 14.20 -45.04 0.79
C ARG A 180 12.72 -45.38 0.94
N ASP A 181 12.41 -46.36 1.77
CA ASP A 181 11.03 -46.79 2.04
C ASP A 181 10.22 -45.64 2.69
N ARG A 182 10.85 -44.89 3.60
CA ARG A 182 10.26 -43.69 4.20
C ARG A 182 9.95 -42.61 3.16
N PHE A 183 10.88 -42.32 2.24
CA PHE A 183 10.64 -41.35 1.18
C PHE A 183 9.48 -41.77 0.27
N ILE A 184 9.45 -43.04 -0.18
CA ILE A 184 8.37 -43.58 -1.01
C ILE A 184 7.02 -43.43 -0.32
N SER A 185 6.96 -43.76 0.98
CA SER A 185 5.74 -43.62 1.79
C SER A 185 5.26 -42.16 1.86
N ILE A 186 6.17 -41.21 2.13
CA ILE A 186 5.83 -39.79 2.20
C ILE A 186 5.38 -39.27 0.83
N ALA A 187 6.13 -39.54 -0.24
CA ALA A 187 5.78 -39.12 -1.60
C ALA A 187 4.39 -39.64 -2.03
N SER A 188 4.10 -40.91 -1.71
CA SER A 188 2.79 -41.51 -1.99
C SER A 188 1.66 -40.82 -1.22
N SER A 189 1.89 -40.43 0.04
CA SER A 189 0.87 -39.75 0.87
C SER A 189 0.45 -38.37 0.34
N TYR A 190 1.34 -37.68 -0.38
CA TYR A 190 1.07 -36.35 -0.94
C TYR A 190 0.71 -36.36 -2.42
N ALA A 191 0.78 -37.52 -3.10
CA ALA A 191 0.48 -37.63 -4.53
C ALA A 191 -0.90 -37.07 -4.89
N SER A 192 -1.92 -37.37 -4.08
CA SER A 192 -3.32 -36.96 -4.30
C SER A 192 -3.76 -35.69 -3.57
N SER A 193 -2.94 -35.12 -2.68
CA SER A 193 -3.30 -33.89 -1.94
C SER A 193 -3.44 -32.68 -2.86
N SER A 194 -4.17 -31.63 -2.50
CA SER A 194 -4.06 -30.34 -3.19
C SER A 194 -2.88 -29.52 -2.64
N CYS A 195 -2.31 -28.62 -3.44
CA CYS A 195 -1.34 -27.66 -2.92
C CYS A 195 -2.02 -26.81 -1.82
N PRO A 196 -1.38 -26.58 -0.67
CA PRO A 196 -1.94 -25.74 0.37
C PRO A 196 -2.14 -24.29 -0.11
N ALA A 197 -3.17 -23.64 0.41
CA ALA A 197 -3.35 -22.21 0.18
C ALA A 197 -2.16 -21.40 0.73
N ARG A 198 -1.82 -20.32 0.03
CA ARG A 198 -0.69 -19.45 0.39
C ARG A 198 -0.89 -18.88 1.79
N VAL A 199 0.15 -18.91 2.62
CA VAL A 199 0.12 -18.23 3.92
C VAL A 199 0.11 -16.72 3.66
N CYS A 200 -0.75 -15.97 4.35
CA CYS A 200 -0.80 -14.52 4.13
C CYS A 200 0.51 -13.88 4.59
N PRO A 201 1.19 -13.08 3.74
CA PRO A 201 2.50 -12.49 4.08
C PRO A 201 2.40 -11.40 5.15
N CYS A 202 1.22 -11.14 5.73
CA CYS A 202 1.08 -10.36 6.95
C CYS A 202 1.48 -11.15 8.21
N TRP A 203 1.78 -12.45 8.07
CA TRP A 203 2.23 -13.35 9.12
C TRP A 203 1.24 -13.49 10.29
N SER A 204 -0.05 -13.26 10.03
CA SER A 204 -1.13 -13.44 11.01
C SER A 204 -1.41 -14.91 11.38
N GLY A 205 -0.79 -15.85 10.68
CA GLY A 205 -1.05 -17.29 10.78
C GLY A 205 -2.23 -17.78 9.91
N LYS A 206 -2.92 -16.88 9.21
CA LYS A 206 -4.01 -17.20 8.28
C LYS A 206 -3.50 -17.34 6.84
N THR A 207 -4.25 -18.04 6.00
CA THR A 207 -4.01 -18.06 4.55
C THR A 207 -4.46 -16.77 3.87
N VAL A 208 -4.02 -16.52 2.63
CA VAL A 208 -4.48 -15.36 1.84
C VAL A 208 -6.01 -15.33 1.73
N PRO A 209 -6.71 -16.40 1.32
CA PRO A 209 -8.18 -16.39 1.24
C PRO A 209 -8.90 -16.14 2.56
N GLU A 210 -8.27 -16.45 3.70
CA GLU A 210 -8.83 -16.23 5.05
C GLU A 210 -8.44 -14.86 5.65
N CYS A 211 -7.65 -14.07 4.93
CA CYS A 211 -7.07 -12.81 5.41
C CYS A 211 -7.20 -11.69 4.36
N HIS A 212 -6.10 -11.25 3.75
CA HIS A 212 -6.12 -10.11 2.82
C HIS A 212 -6.79 -10.44 1.47
N GLY A 213 -7.00 -11.72 1.16
CA GLY A 213 -7.83 -12.18 0.04
C GLY A 213 -9.33 -12.25 0.36
N ALA A 214 -9.72 -12.22 1.64
CA ALA A 214 -11.12 -12.08 2.05
C ALA A 214 -11.62 -10.62 1.94
N GLY A 215 -10.71 -9.66 1.94
CA GLY A 215 -11.00 -8.23 1.83
C GLY A 215 -9.90 -7.36 2.43
N ALA A 216 -10.00 -6.05 2.17
CA ALA A 216 -9.04 -5.06 2.66
C ALA A 216 -9.01 -5.01 4.20
N GLN A 217 -7.80 -5.02 4.76
CA GLN A 217 -7.52 -5.00 6.19
C GLN A 217 -6.98 -3.63 6.62
N PRO A 218 -7.19 -3.17 7.87
CA PRO A 218 -6.57 -1.93 8.35
C PRO A 218 -5.04 -2.02 8.38
N TYR A 219 -4.34 -0.99 7.89
CA TYR A 219 -2.89 -0.91 7.99
C TYR A 219 -2.45 -0.84 9.46
N PRO A 220 -1.45 -1.64 9.89
CA PRO A 220 -1.07 -1.70 11.30
C PRO A 220 -0.58 -0.36 11.84
N LEU A 221 -1.10 0.04 13.01
CA LEU A 221 -0.79 1.32 13.67
C LEU A 221 0.70 1.50 14.00
N THR A 222 1.37 0.40 14.35
CA THR A 222 2.77 0.37 14.76
C THR A 222 3.75 0.40 13.59
N PHE A 223 3.26 0.21 12.36
CA PHE A 223 4.11 0.16 11.17
C PHE A 223 4.52 1.57 10.75
N LEU A 224 5.55 1.66 9.90
CA LEU A 224 5.95 2.93 9.30
C LEU A 224 4.79 3.52 8.50
N CYS A 225 4.59 4.82 8.65
CA CYS A 225 3.54 5.51 7.92
C CYS A 225 3.88 5.51 6.43
N VAL A 226 2.91 5.08 5.61
CA VAL A 226 3.06 5.01 4.15
C VAL A 226 3.31 6.35 3.45
N CYS A 227 3.24 7.48 4.16
CA CYS A 227 3.54 8.80 3.59
C CYS A 227 5.04 9.15 3.54
N GLY A 228 5.93 8.22 3.89
CA GLY A 228 7.38 8.42 3.83
C GLY A 228 7.99 9.23 4.99
N SER A 229 7.20 9.65 5.99
CA SER A 229 7.67 10.52 7.08
C SER A 229 8.62 9.88 8.12
N LYS A 230 9.00 8.61 7.94
CA LYS A 230 9.70 7.74 8.93
C LYS A 230 8.99 7.55 10.29
N LYS A 231 7.90 8.26 10.57
CA LYS A 231 7.07 8.09 11.77
C LYS A 231 6.23 6.83 11.66
N ILE A 232 5.91 6.22 12.81
CA ILE A 232 4.86 5.18 12.86
C ILE A 232 3.51 5.76 12.45
N TYR A 233 2.70 4.95 11.77
CA TYR A 233 1.42 5.32 11.17
C TYR A 233 0.47 5.95 12.18
N GLN A 234 0.35 5.36 13.38
CA GLN A 234 -0.46 5.86 14.49
C GLN A 234 -0.20 7.35 14.79
N ARG A 235 1.07 7.75 14.78
CA ARG A 235 1.54 9.10 15.15
C ARG A 235 1.73 10.00 13.92
N CYS A 236 1.24 9.59 12.76
CA CYS A 236 1.38 10.34 11.51
C CYS A 236 0.05 10.49 10.76
N CYS A 237 -0.17 9.78 9.66
CA CYS A 237 -1.38 9.94 8.85
C CYS A 237 -2.64 9.51 9.62
N HIS A 238 -2.55 8.47 10.45
CA HIS A 238 -3.67 8.05 11.30
C HIS A 238 -4.12 9.18 12.25
N ALA A 239 -3.18 9.87 12.91
CA ALA A 239 -3.47 11.01 13.78
C ALA A 239 -4.12 12.21 13.03
N ARG A 240 -4.10 12.21 11.70
CA ARG A 240 -4.75 13.20 10.83
C ARG A 240 -6.00 12.67 10.13
N SER A 241 -6.54 11.54 10.62
CA SER A 241 -7.70 10.85 10.02
C SER A 241 -7.49 10.46 8.55
N CYS A 242 -6.23 10.21 8.15
CA CYS A 242 -5.90 9.63 6.86
C CYS A 242 -5.74 8.13 7.03
N TRP A 243 -6.78 7.39 6.64
CA TRP A 243 -6.87 5.95 6.86
C TRP A 243 -6.24 5.16 5.70
N VAL A 244 -5.43 4.18 6.06
CA VAL A 244 -4.74 3.26 5.16
C VAL A 244 -5.26 1.86 5.40
N VAL A 245 -5.57 1.16 4.32
CA VAL A 245 -5.91 -0.26 4.30
C VAL A 245 -4.91 -1.02 3.45
N GLU A 246 -4.85 -2.33 3.61
CA GLU A 246 -4.03 -3.26 2.84
C GLU A 246 -4.89 -4.36 2.26
N GLU A 247 -4.62 -4.71 1.01
CA GLU A 247 -5.37 -5.73 0.28
C GLU A 247 -4.41 -6.63 -0.48
N TRP A 248 -4.85 -7.88 -0.70
CA TRP A 248 -4.15 -8.80 -1.58
C TRP A 248 -4.46 -8.46 -3.03
N VAL A 249 -3.43 -8.31 -3.85
CA VAL A 249 -3.57 -8.06 -5.28
C VAL A 249 -3.14 -9.30 -6.03
N GLU A 250 -4.12 -10.05 -6.54
CA GLU A 250 -3.91 -11.35 -7.21
C GLU A 250 -3.01 -11.22 -8.45
N ALA A 251 -3.18 -10.16 -9.25
CA ALA A 251 -2.36 -9.96 -10.45
C ALA A 251 -0.87 -9.78 -10.12
N ASP A 252 -0.57 -9.13 -8.99
CA ASP A 252 0.80 -8.85 -8.55
C ASP A 252 1.32 -9.90 -7.55
N GLN A 253 0.46 -10.82 -7.08
CA GLN A 253 0.74 -11.80 -6.02
C GLN A 253 1.37 -11.20 -4.76
N ARG A 254 0.90 -10.01 -4.33
CA ARG A 254 1.45 -9.27 -3.17
C ARG A 254 0.41 -8.43 -2.44
N LEU A 255 0.75 -8.00 -1.23
CA LEU A 255 -0.02 -7.00 -0.49
C LEU A 255 0.23 -5.60 -1.05
N ARG A 256 -0.83 -4.80 -1.21
CA ARG A 256 -0.74 -3.37 -1.53
C ARG A 256 -1.54 -2.56 -0.53
N HIS A 257 -1.02 -1.39 -0.18
CA HIS A 257 -1.72 -0.43 0.66
C HIS A 257 -2.44 0.65 -0.16
N SER A 258 -3.60 1.08 0.34
CA SER A 258 -4.53 2.01 -0.31
C SER A 258 -5.05 3.03 0.70
N PHE A 259 -5.19 4.31 0.29
CA PHE A 259 -5.86 5.31 1.13
C PHE A 259 -7.37 5.27 0.91
N LEU A 260 -8.12 5.22 2.01
CA LEU A 260 -9.55 5.48 1.97
C LEU A 260 -9.77 6.98 2.21
N SER A 261 -10.11 7.72 1.15
CA SER A 261 -10.38 9.16 1.26
C SER A 261 -11.76 9.49 1.85
N ALA A 262 -12.63 8.50 2.11
CA ALA A 262 -14.03 8.78 2.47
C ALA A 262 -14.69 7.87 3.52
N VAL A 263 -14.02 6.86 4.10
CA VAL A 263 -14.66 6.00 5.11
C VAL A 263 -13.63 5.62 6.16
N SER A 264 -13.93 5.98 7.42
CA SER A 264 -13.22 5.46 8.59
C SER A 264 -13.42 3.94 8.64
N PRO A 265 -12.35 3.12 8.56
CA PRO A 265 -12.46 1.70 8.86
C PRO A 265 -12.61 1.56 10.38
N VAL A 266 -13.86 1.60 10.84
CA VAL A 266 -14.28 1.15 12.17
C VAL A 266 -13.49 1.80 13.32
N SER A 267 -13.93 2.98 13.75
CA SER A 267 -13.71 3.37 15.15
C SER A 267 -14.74 2.63 16.00
N ALA A 268 -14.29 1.58 16.69
CA ALA A 268 -15.00 1.08 17.85
C ALA A 268 -15.25 2.26 18.82
N GLY A 269 -16.54 2.60 19.03
CA GLY A 269 -16.95 3.42 20.17
C GLY A 269 -17.25 4.91 19.94
N VAL A 270 -17.65 5.36 18.75
CA VAL A 270 -18.30 6.68 18.59
C VAL A 270 -19.64 6.52 17.91
N THR A 271 -20.69 7.07 18.53
CA THR A 271 -22.08 7.04 18.03
C THR A 271 -22.17 7.63 16.62
N GLU A 272 -22.28 6.76 15.61
CA GLU A 272 -22.51 7.12 14.21
C GLU A 272 -23.85 7.87 14.05
N SER A 273 -23.87 8.95 13.26
CA SER A 273 -25.12 9.63 12.89
C SER A 273 -25.97 8.73 11.99
N ASP A 274 -27.28 8.95 12.00
CA ASP A 274 -28.22 8.09 11.28
C ASP A 274 -28.09 8.22 9.75
N GLU A 275 -27.59 9.36 9.23
CA GLU A 275 -27.30 9.49 7.79
C GLU A 275 -26.10 8.62 7.36
N PHE A 276 -25.09 8.47 8.22
CA PHE A 276 -23.90 7.66 7.93
C PHE A 276 -24.23 6.16 7.94
N LYS A 277 -25.10 5.72 8.86
CA LYS A 277 -25.65 4.36 8.88
C LYS A 277 -26.45 4.06 7.60
N ALA A 278 -27.31 4.99 7.18
CA ALA A 278 -28.09 4.84 5.96
C ALA A 278 -27.22 4.71 4.69
N MET A 279 -26.15 5.49 4.59
CA MET A 279 -25.18 5.41 3.48
C MET A 279 -24.47 4.05 3.45
N LYS A 280 -24.03 3.54 4.61
CA LYS A 280 -23.36 2.23 4.75
C LYS A 280 -24.29 1.10 4.33
N ILE A 281 -25.55 1.13 4.79
CA ILE A 281 -26.58 0.15 4.43
C ILE A 281 -26.86 0.20 2.92
N ALA A 282 -26.91 1.38 2.31
CA ALA A 282 -27.09 1.52 0.87
C ALA A 282 -25.89 0.96 0.07
N LEU A 283 -24.66 1.24 0.48
CA LEU A 283 -23.45 0.69 -0.14
C LEU A 283 -23.36 -0.82 0.00
N GLN A 284 -23.74 -1.36 1.16
CA GLN A 284 -23.82 -2.79 1.42
C GLN A 284 -24.89 -3.47 0.55
N ALA A 285 -26.08 -2.89 0.43
CA ALA A 285 -27.14 -3.41 -0.44
C ALA A 285 -26.74 -3.40 -1.92
N ILE A 286 -25.97 -2.40 -2.38
CA ILE A 286 -25.41 -2.35 -3.75
C ILE A 286 -24.37 -3.46 -3.96
N HIS A 287 -23.55 -3.74 -2.95
CA HIS A 287 -22.57 -4.83 -2.97
C HIS A 287 -23.25 -6.21 -3.00
N GLU A 288 -24.30 -6.39 -2.18
CA GLU A 288 -25.09 -7.62 -2.10
C GLU A 288 -25.96 -7.86 -3.34
N ALA A 289 -26.29 -6.80 -4.10
CA ALA A 289 -27.05 -6.89 -5.37
C ALA A 289 -26.23 -7.46 -6.56
N GLY A 290 -24.98 -7.90 -6.35
CA GLY A 290 -24.26 -8.73 -7.30
C GLY A 290 -23.79 -8.04 -8.59
N GLY A 291 -23.60 -6.71 -8.58
CA GLY A 291 -22.90 -6.03 -9.66
C GLY A 291 -21.44 -6.49 -9.75
N PRO A 292 -20.84 -6.57 -10.96
CA PRO A 292 -19.45 -6.99 -11.10
C PRO A 292 -18.54 -6.07 -10.26
N SER A 293 -17.73 -6.69 -9.41
CA SER A 293 -16.71 -6.03 -8.60
C SER A 293 -15.66 -5.43 -9.54
N LYS A 294 -15.77 -4.12 -9.82
CA LYS A 294 -14.77 -3.40 -10.61
C LYS A 294 -13.42 -3.42 -9.88
N SER A 295 -12.33 -3.65 -10.60
CA SER A 295 -10.98 -3.55 -10.04
C SER A 295 -10.68 -2.11 -9.60
N ARG A 296 -9.66 -1.91 -8.75
CA ARG A 296 -9.24 -0.57 -8.35
C ARG A 296 -8.76 0.25 -9.55
N GLU A 297 -8.06 -0.38 -10.50
CA GLU A 297 -7.64 0.25 -11.75
C GLU A 297 -8.86 0.74 -12.55
N GLU A 298 -9.92 -0.07 -12.62
CA GLU A 298 -11.18 0.32 -13.26
C GLU A 298 -11.88 1.46 -12.50
N LEU A 299 -11.87 1.43 -11.17
CA LEU A 299 -12.44 2.50 -10.34
C LEU A 299 -11.66 3.81 -10.46
N LEU A 300 -10.33 3.76 -10.50
CA LEU A 300 -9.46 4.92 -10.69
C LEU A 300 -9.63 5.48 -12.11
N ALA A 301 -9.69 4.62 -13.13
CA ALA A 301 -9.95 5.04 -14.50
C ALA A 301 -11.34 5.69 -14.65
N GLU A 302 -12.38 5.14 -14.01
CA GLU A 302 -13.72 5.71 -14.00
C GLU A 302 -13.76 7.06 -13.25
N ALA A 303 -13.07 7.16 -12.11
CA ALA A 303 -12.96 8.41 -11.36
C ALA A 303 -12.22 9.48 -12.18
N GLN A 304 -11.12 9.09 -12.84
CA GLN A 304 -10.36 9.98 -13.71
C GLN A 304 -11.21 10.44 -14.89
N LYS A 305 -11.93 9.53 -15.53
CA LYS A 305 -12.89 9.82 -16.61
C LYS A 305 -13.98 10.80 -16.15
N SER A 306 -14.60 10.54 -15.01
CA SER A 306 -15.65 11.39 -14.44
C SER A 306 -15.15 12.81 -14.14
N ILE A 307 -13.95 12.94 -13.58
CA ILE A 307 -13.33 14.25 -13.32
C ILE A 307 -12.99 14.95 -14.64
N THR A 308 -12.46 14.22 -15.63
CA THR A 308 -12.16 14.78 -16.96
C THR A 308 -13.42 15.27 -17.66
N GLU A 309 -14.52 14.52 -17.62
CA GLU A 309 -15.83 14.93 -18.17
C GLU A 309 -16.38 16.19 -17.48
N LEU A 310 -16.09 16.40 -16.20
CA LEU A 310 -16.46 17.62 -15.48
C LEU A 310 -15.54 18.81 -15.81
N LEU A 311 -14.26 18.56 -16.06
CA LEU A 311 -13.26 19.58 -16.38
C LEU A 311 -13.39 20.09 -17.82
N LEU A 312 -13.68 19.21 -18.80
CA LEU A 312 -13.70 19.55 -20.22
C LEU A 312 -14.60 20.77 -20.54
N PRO A 313 -15.85 20.86 -20.04
CA PRO A 313 -16.70 22.03 -20.28
C PRO A 313 -16.22 23.27 -19.53
N LEU A 314 -15.46 23.13 -18.45
CA LEU A 314 -14.89 24.27 -17.73
C LEU A 314 -13.69 24.86 -18.48
N VAL A 315 -12.88 24.00 -19.12
CA VAL A 315 -11.77 24.44 -19.98
C VAL A 315 -12.31 25.20 -21.19
N SER A 316 -13.34 24.69 -21.87
CA SER A 316 -13.93 25.38 -23.04
C SER A 316 -14.55 26.74 -22.71
N ARG A 317 -14.97 26.94 -21.46
CA ARG A 317 -15.48 28.22 -20.94
C ARG A 317 -14.40 29.14 -20.36
N GLY A 318 -13.13 28.73 -20.39
CA GLY A 318 -12.01 29.47 -19.80
C GLY A 318 -12.05 29.55 -18.27
N LEU A 319 -12.80 28.67 -17.60
CA LEU A 319 -12.90 28.61 -16.13
C LEU A 319 -11.83 27.72 -15.50
N VAL A 320 -11.30 26.76 -16.27
CA VAL A 320 -10.15 25.94 -15.91
C VAL A 320 -9.01 26.25 -16.88
N ASP A 321 -7.83 26.50 -16.32
CA ASP A 321 -6.63 26.81 -17.09
C ASP A 321 -6.18 25.61 -17.95
N PRO A 322 -5.79 25.83 -19.23
CA PRO A 322 -5.27 24.76 -20.08
C PRO A 322 -4.06 24.03 -19.50
N ALA A 323 -3.14 24.74 -18.83
CA ALA A 323 -1.97 24.13 -18.19
C ALA A 323 -2.36 23.29 -16.97
N PHE A 324 -3.39 23.72 -16.23
CA PHE A 324 -3.96 22.94 -15.12
C PHE A 324 -4.62 21.66 -15.63
N PHE A 325 -5.40 21.74 -16.71
CA PHE A 325 -6.03 20.59 -17.35
C PHE A 325 -5.00 19.63 -17.95
N TYR A 326 -3.93 20.17 -18.54
CA TYR A 326 -2.81 19.37 -19.00
C TYR A 326 -2.19 18.57 -17.85
N ALA A 327 -1.81 19.25 -16.76
CA ALA A 327 -1.19 18.62 -15.60
C ALA A 327 -2.09 17.54 -14.96
N TRP A 328 -3.40 17.77 -14.90
CA TRP A 328 -4.38 16.76 -14.47
C TRP A 328 -4.26 15.44 -15.24
N ASN A 329 -4.02 15.50 -16.56
CA ASN A 329 -3.89 14.31 -17.39
C ASN A 329 -2.50 13.63 -17.29
N GLN A 330 -1.54 14.22 -16.57
CA GLN A 330 -0.20 13.65 -16.36
C GLN A 330 -0.03 12.97 -15.00
N VAL A 331 -0.99 13.11 -14.08
CA VAL A 331 -0.89 12.58 -12.72
C VAL A 331 -2.11 11.74 -12.34
N ASP A 332 -1.97 10.95 -11.28
CA ASP A 332 -2.98 10.02 -10.76
C ASP A 332 -3.75 10.59 -9.54
N PHE A 333 -3.68 11.90 -9.32
CA PHE A 333 -4.33 12.57 -8.20
C PHE A 333 -4.90 13.93 -8.59
N PHE A 334 -5.95 14.37 -7.88
CA PHE A 334 -6.46 15.73 -8.01
C PHE A 334 -5.88 16.64 -6.90
N PRO A 335 -5.21 17.75 -7.23
CA PRO A 335 -4.59 18.62 -6.24
C PRO A 335 -5.67 19.46 -5.55
N LYS A 336 -6.21 18.98 -4.44
CA LYS A 336 -7.13 19.76 -3.61
C LYS A 336 -6.44 20.20 -2.32
N PRO A 337 -6.57 21.48 -1.91
CA PRO A 337 -6.13 21.92 -0.59
C PRO A 337 -6.95 21.24 0.51
N PHE A 338 -6.28 20.57 1.44
CA PHE A 338 -6.92 19.85 2.55
C PHE A 338 -6.43 20.32 3.91
N ALA A 339 -6.16 21.62 4.10
CA ALA A 339 -5.92 22.18 5.44
C ALA A 339 -4.78 21.50 6.23
N ARG A 340 -3.76 20.97 5.56
CA ARG A 340 -2.68 20.17 6.16
C ARG A 340 -3.13 18.85 6.81
N LYS A 341 -4.25 18.27 6.38
CA LYS A 341 -4.66 16.90 6.74
C LYS A 341 -3.66 15.87 6.22
N TYR A 342 -3.04 16.14 5.08
CA TYR A 342 -1.95 15.34 4.54
C TYR A 342 -0.63 15.59 5.26
N SER A 343 0.29 14.63 5.17
CA SER A 343 1.65 14.84 5.68
C SER A 343 2.37 15.86 4.79
N LYS A 344 3.33 16.60 5.36
CA LYS A 344 4.15 17.55 4.60
C LYS A 344 4.87 16.87 3.43
N HIS A 345 5.45 15.70 3.66
CA HIS A 345 6.17 14.92 2.64
C HIS A 345 5.27 14.54 1.46
N LEU A 346 4.06 14.09 1.74
CA LEU A 346 3.06 13.80 0.72
C LEU A 346 2.79 15.04 -0.14
N CYS A 347 2.49 16.13 0.54
CA CYS A 347 2.20 17.42 -0.05
C CYS A 347 3.35 17.98 -0.91
N GLU A 348 4.61 17.87 -0.46
CA GLU A 348 5.79 18.28 -1.25
C GLU A 348 5.99 17.43 -2.51
N ASP A 349 5.66 16.15 -2.46
CA ASP A 349 5.74 15.27 -3.64
C ASP A 349 4.64 15.56 -4.67
N MET A 350 3.39 15.69 -4.20
CA MET A 350 2.27 16.10 -5.06
C MET A 350 2.59 17.42 -5.76
N GLN A 351 3.13 18.39 -5.01
CA GLN A 351 3.63 19.65 -5.55
C GLN A 351 4.68 19.43 -6.64
N ARG A 352 5.70 18.60 -6.38
CA ARG A 352 6.78 18.32 -7.33
C ARG A 352 6.25 17.70 -8.63
N ARG A 353 5.44 16.65 -8.54
CA ARG A 353 4.88 15.93 -9.70
C ARG A 353 3.95 16.82 -10.53
N TRP A 354 3.05 17.54 -9.86
CA TRP A 354 2.14 18.47 -10.52
C TRP A 354 2.89 19.61 -11.21
N ASN A 355 3.83 20.26 -10.50
CA ASN A 355 4.56 21.39 -11.06
C ASN A 355 5.51 20.98 -12.19
N ALA A 356 6.05 19.76 -12.16
CA ALA A 356 6.82 19.20 -13.28
C ALA A 356 5.96 19.04 -14.54
N ALA A 357 4.70 18.58 -14.41
CA ALA A 357 3.78 18.52 -15.54
C ALA A 357 3.41 19.91 -16.08
N VAL A 358 3.28 20.92 -15.19
CA VAL A 358 3.08 22.31 -15.62
C VAL A 358 4.33 22.86 -16.31
N ASP A 359 5.54 22.55 -15.82
CA ASP A 359 6.79 22.93 -16.48
C ASP A 359 6.91 22.28 -17.87
N GLU A 360 6.48 21.02 -18.02
CA GLU A 360 6.41 20.36 -19.33
C GLU A 360 5.44 21.08 -20.28
N TYR A 361 4.26 21.48 -19.80
CA TYR A 361 3.31 22.28 -20.59
C TYR A 361 3.93 23.60 -21.05
N ILE A 362 4.67 24.30 -20.18
CA ILE A 362 5.33 25.58 -20.51
C ILE A 362 6.37 25.40 -21.62
N LEU A 363 7.03 24.24 -21.68
CA LEU A 363 8.01 23.93 -22.72
C LEU A 363 7.37 23.56 -24.06
N ARG A 364 6.08 23.19 -24.07
CA ARG A 364 5.35 22.90 -25.31
C ARG A 364 4.97 24.21 -25.99
N GLU A 365 5.30 24.35 -27.28
CA GLU A 365 4.86 25.50 -28.06
C GLU A 365 3.34 25.45 -28.26
N GLY A 366 2.64 26.57 -28.03
CA GLY A 366 1.19 26.67 -28.25
C GLY A 366 0.43 27.60 -27.31
N ASP A 367 1.00 27.95 -26.14
CA ASP A 367 0.43 28.95 -25.22
C ASP A 367 1.20 30.27 -25.36
N SER A 368 0.50 31.37 -25.64
CA SER A 368 1.12 32.68 -25.87
C SER A 368 1.43 33.45 -24.58
N ARG A 369 0.98 32.95 -23.42
CA ARG A 369 1.18 33.59 -22.13
C ARG A 369 2.63 33.47 -21.68
N THR A 370 3.07 34.39 -20.84
CA THR A 370 4.39 34.31 -20.23
C THR A 370 4.46 33.11 -19.27
N ARG A 371 5.68 32.59 -19.05
CA ARG A 371 5.92 31.54 -18.03
C ARG A 371 5.29 31.90 -16.69
N PHE A 372 5.49 33.13 -16.23
CA PHE A 372 4.97 33.58 -14.94
C PHE A 372 3.43 33.53 -14.85
N GLU A 373 2.73 33.89 -15.92
CA GLU A 373 1.26 33.83 -15.96
C GLU A 373 0.75 32.40 -15.88
N ILE A 374 1.39 31.47 -16.60
CA ILE A 374 1.05 30.03 -16.57
C ILE A 374 1.33 29.45 -15.18
N GLU A 375 2.51 29.73 -14.61
CA GLU A 375 2.88 29.26 -13.28
C GLU A 375 1.90 29.74 -12.21
N ARG A 376 1.50 31.02 -12.28
CA ARG A 376 0.53 31.59 -11.34
C ARG A 376 -0.85 30.94 -11.48
N ALA A 377 -1.26 30.57 -12.69
CA ALA A 377 -2.57 29.99 -12.94
C ALA A 377 -2.64 28.49 -12.59
N ALA A 378 -1.52 27.76 -12.71
CA ALA A 378 -1.55 26.29 -12.67
C ALA A 378 -0.62 25.64 -11.62
N LYS A 379 0.45 26.28 -11.14
CA LYS A 379 1.35 25.64 -10.16
C LYS A 379 0.76 25.65 -8.75
N ILE A 380 0.96 24.53 -8.06
CA ILE A 380 0.54 24.35 -6.67
C ILE A 380 1.71 24.50 -5.70
N GLY A 381 1.44 24.99 -4.50
CA GLY A 381 2.36 25.00 -3.37
C GLY A 381 2.28 23.72 -2.56
N THR A 382 3.06 23.64 -1.49
CA THR A 382 3.24 22.41 -0.71
C THR A 382 1.91 21.80 -0.26
N TRP A 383 0.95 22.59 0.19
CA TRP A 383 -0.32 22.06 0.69
C TRP A 383 -1.43 22.04 -0.38
N ASN A 384 -1.05 21.79 -1.64
CA ASN A 384 -1.91 21.73 -2.81
C ASN A 384 -2.70 23.02 -3.13
N GLY A 385 -2.46 24.13 -2.43
CA GLY A 385 -2.99 25.46 -2.79
C GLY A 385 -2.15 26.12 -3.88
N ALA A 386 -2.41 27.40 -4.18
CA ALA A 386 -1.65 28.18 -5.14
C ALA A 386 -0.18 28.33 -4.73
N LEU A 387 0.75 28.10 -5.66
CA LEU A 387 2.18 28.36 -5.44
C LEU A 387 2.44 29.86 -5.34
N ILE A 388 1.92 30.62 -6.31
CA ILE A 388 2.02 32.07 -6.38
C ILE A 388 0.71 32.65 -5.86
N ARG A 389 0.77 33.21 -4.65
CA ARG A 389 -0.43 33.63 -3.93
C ARG A 389 -0.78 35.08 -4.24
N THR A 390 -2.07 35.41 -4.16
CA THR A 390 -2.59 36.77 -4.23
C THR A 390 -3.11 37.19 -2.85
N CYS A 391 -3.00 38.48 -2.51
CA CYS A 391 -3.57 39.01 -1.28
C CYS A 391 -5.07 38.69 -1.17
N GLU A 392 -5.50 38.14 -0.03
CA GLU A 392 -6.92 37.82 0.23
C GLU A 392 -7.72 39.05 0.73
N GLY A 393 -7.11 40.23 0.76
CA GLY A 393 -7.80 41.47 1.10
C GLY A 393 -8.88 41.81 0.09
N VAL A 394 -10.05 42.25 0.57
CA VAL A 394 -11.19 42.62 -0.30
C VAL A 394 -10.74 43.69 -1.31
N GLY A 395 -10.87 43.38 -2.60
CA GLY A 395 -10.49 44.28 -3.70
C GLY A 395 -8.98 44.40 -3.98
N CYS A 396 -8.13 43.66 -3.27
CA CYS A 396 -6.68 43.71 -3.48
C CYS A 396 -6.25 42.76 -4.60
N THR A 397 -5.39 43.24 -5.50
CA THR A 397 -4.84 42.46 -6.62
C THR A 397 -3.35 42.18 -6.48
N LYS A 398 -2.75 42.53 -5.34
CA LYS A 398 -1.31 42.34 -5.11
C LYS A 398 -0.94 40.87 -5.09
N VAL A 399 0.06 40.51 -5.89
CA VAL A 399 0.57 39.14 -6.06
C VAL A 399 1.91 39.01 -5.35
N GLU A 400 2.12 37.91 -4.64
CA GLU A 400 3.38 37.63 -3.98
C GLU A 400 4.55 37.60 -4.97
N GLY A 401 5.64 38.31 -4.64
CA GLY A 401 6.84 38.38 -5.47
C GLY A 401 6.77 39.39 -6.62
N VAL A 402 5.63 40.06 -6.85
CA VAL A 402 5.49 41.12 -7.87
C VAL A 402 5.61 42.49 -7.22
N GLY A 403 6.52 43.34 -7.73
CA GLY A 403 6.72 44.72 -7.26
C GLY A 403 7.00 44.79 -5.76
N ASP A 404 7.95 43.97 -5.27
CA ASP A 404 8.35 43.84 -3.86
C ASP A 404 7.21 43.45 -2.89
N THR A 405 6.10 42.93 -3.42
CA THR A 405 4.98 42.48 -2.59
C THR A 405 5.34 41.22 -1.81
N LEU A 406 5.47 41.36 -0.50
CA LEU A 406 5.54 40.24 0.44
C LEU A 406 4.19 40.02 1.13
N LEU A 407 3.65 38.80 1.06
CA LEU A 407 2.41 38.45 1.75
C LEU A 407 2.70 37.88 3.14
N ARG A 408 2.02 38.41 4.15
CA ARG A 408 2.06 37.96 5.54
C ARG A 408 0.94 36.95 5.79
N LYS A 409 1.24 35.91 6.56
CA LYS A 409 0.25 34.90 6.97
C LYS A 409 -0.57 35.40 8.17
N CYS A 410 -1.85 35.06 8.21
CA CYS A 410 -2.69 35.27 9.39
C CYS A 410 -2.02 34.65 10.62
N ALA A 411 -1.95 35.40 11.73
CA ALA A 411 -1.24 34.99 12.93
C ALA A 411 -1.85 33.75 13.60
N GLN A 412 -3.15 33.52 13.44
CA GLN A 412 -3.88 32.41 14.05
C GLN A 412 -3.79 31.14 13.21
N CYS A 413 -4.38 31.12 12.02
CA CYS A 413 -4.41 29.91 11.19
C CYS A 413 -3.09 29.63 10.44
N LYS A 414 -2.23 30.65 10.24
CA LYS A 414 -1.01 30.57 9.42
C LYS A 414 -1.26 30.12 7.96
N ILE A 415 -2.49 30.26 7.47
CA ILE A 415 -2.92 29.81 6.13
C ILE A 415 -3.24 30.99 5.23
N SER A 416 -4.27 31.78 5.55
CA SER A 416 -4.65 32.97 4.77
C SER A 416 -3.55 34.01 4.70
N VAL A 417 -3.46 34.71 3.57
CA VAL A 417 -2.36 35.63 3.25
C VAL A 417 -2.80 37.04 2.87
N TYR A 418 -2.06 38.04 3.36
CA TYR A 418 -2.38 39.46 3.17
C TYR A 418 -1.11 40.29 2.96
N CYS A 419 -1.16 41.31 2.09
CA CYS A 419 -0.03 42.22 1.90
C CYS A 419 0.20 43.17 3.09
N GLY A 420 -0.75 43.24 4.03
CA GLY A 420 -0.66 44.12 5.19
C GLY A 420 -1.91 44.04 6.08
N GLN A 421 -1.85 44.71 7.24
CA GLN A 421 -2.90 44.65 8.25
C GLN A 421 -4.24 45.21 7.76
N GLN A 422 -4.23 46.21 6.87
CA GLN A 422 -5.46 46.78 6.30
C GLN A 422 -6.24 45.75 5.46
N CYS A 423 -5.53 44.96 4.64
CA CYS A 423 -6.14 43.88 3.86
C CYS A 423 -6.64 42.73 4.75
N GLN A 424 -5.91 42.41 5.83
CA GLN A 424 -6.41 41.43 6.80
C GLN A 424 -7.70 41.92 7.48
N LYS A 425 -7.75 43.20 7.88
CA LYS A 425 -8.95 43.81 8.49
C LYS A 425 -10.13 43.82 7.51
N SER A 426 -9.91 44.15 6.24
CA SER A 426 -10.99 44.19 5.24
C SER A 426 -11.59 42.81 4.99
N ALA A 427 -10.78 41.75 4.99
CA ALA A 427 -11.24 40.37 4.81
C ALA A 427 -11.76 39.71 6.10
N TRP A 428 -11.50 40.30 7.28
CA TRP A 428 -11.72 39.65 8.58
C TRP A 428 -13.16 39.18 8.80
N ARG A 429 -14.15 39.93 8.33
CA ARG A 429 -15.57 39.58 8.51
C ARG A 429 -15.92 38.21 7.91
N ALA A 430 -15.35 37.87 6.75
CA ALA A 430 -15.51 36.57 6.12
C ALA A 430 -14.51 35.54 6.69
N HIS A 431 -13.23 35.94 6.84
CA HIS A 431 -12.18 35.04 7.28
C HIS A 431 -12.40 34.47 8.69
N LYS A 432 -12.91 35.25 9.64
CA LYS A 432 -13.09 34.82 11.04
C LYS A 432 -14.01 33.60 11.20
N VAL A 433 -14.90 33.36 10.22
CA VAL A 433 -15.81 32.21 10.22
C VAL A 433 -15.06 30.91 9.98
N VAL A 434 -14.02 30.97 9.15
CA VAL A 434 -13.22 29.80 8.78
C VAL A 434 -11.89 29.71 9.53
N CYS A 435 -11.37 30.80 10.08
CA CYS A 435 -10.04 30.87 10.68
C CYS A 435 -9.80 29.79 11.76
N GLY A 436 -8.95 28.82 11.45
CA GLY A 436 -8.62 27.72 12.37
C GLY A 436 -9.66 26.60 12.46
N SER A 437 -10.72 26.65 11.64
CA SER A 437 -11.69 25.55 11.49
C SER A 437 -11.18 24.45 10.56
N ASP A 438 -11.84 23.29 10.59
CA ASP A 438 -11.55 22.16 9.68
C ASP A 438 -11.80 22.47 8.20
N THR A 439 -12.53 23.55 7.91
CA THR A 439 -12.81 24.03 6.55
C THR A 439 -11.77 25.02 6.05
N GLN A 440 -10.87 25.53 6.92
CA GLN A 440 -9.80 26.43 6.51
C GLN A 440 -8.77 25.69 5.67
N HIS A 441 -8.62 26.09 4.41
CA HIS A 441 -7.60 25.53 3.52
C HIS A 441 -6.75 26.64 2.89
N GLU A 442 -5.64 26.25 2.25
CA GLU A 442 -4.78 27.14 1.48
C GLU A 442 -5.54 27.80 0.33
N GLN A 443 -5.10 28.99 -0.09
CA GLN A 443 -5.67 29.69 -1.23
C GLN A 443 -5.69 28.78 -2.46
N MET A 444 -6.87 28.53 -3.01
CA MET A 444 -7.05 27.70 -4.20
C MET A 444 -6.64 28.46 -5.46
N LEU A 445 -6.15 27.72 -6.45
CA LEU A 445 -6.07 28.20 -7.83
C LEU A 445 -7.48 28.43 -8.40
N PRO A 446 -7.65 29.35 -9.37
CA PRO A 446 -8.94 29.56 -10.04
C PRO A 446 -9.55 28.27 -10.59
N SER A 447 -8.75 27.42 -11.23
CA SER A 447 -9.17 26.11 -11.75
C SER A 447 -9.69 25.17 -10.67
N GLN A 448 -9.04 25.14 -9.50
CA GLN A 448 -9.50 24.32 -8.37
C GLN A 448 -10.84 24.83 -7.84
N THR A 449 -11.02 26.15 -7.73
CA THR A 449 -12.29 26.76 -7.29
C THR A 449 -13.41 26.50 -8.29
N ALA A 450 -13.13 26.60 -9.60
CA ALA A 450 -14.09 26.31 -10.66
C ALA A 450 -14.55 24.84 -10.61
N PHE A 451 -13.59 23.92 -10.48
CA PHE A 451 -13.89 22.50 -10.31
C PHE A 451 -14.72 22.23 -9.06
N GLN A 452 -14.35 22.78 -7.90
CA GLN A 452 -15.10 22.56 -6.66
C GLN A 452 -16.56 23.02 -6.79
N LYS A 453 -16.80 24.20 -7.37
CA LYS A 453 -18.16 24.71 -7.61
C LYS A 453 -18.95 23.80 -8.55
N ALA A 454 -18.33 23.34 -9.65
CA ALA A 454 -18.97 22.45 -10.61
C ALA A 454 -19.28 21.08 -10.00
N HIS A 455 -18.37 20.55 -9.19
CA HIS A 455 -18.53 19.28 -8.49
C HIS A 455 -19.65 19.35 -7.44
N GLU A 456 -19.69 20.41 -6.64
CA GLU A 456 -20.78 20.66 -5.69
C GLU A 456 -22.13 20.83 -6.39
N ALA A 457 -22.18 21.50 -7.55
CA ALA A 457 -23.39 21.61 -8.35
C ALA A 457 -23.82 20.26 -8.95
N SER A 458 -22.87 19.46 -9.42
CA SER A 458 -23.11 18.12 -9.96
C SER A 458 -23.74 17.20 -8.90
N ILE A 459 -23.17 17.18 -7.69
CA ILE A 459 -23.74 16.44 -6.55
C ILE A 459 -25.18 16.87 -6.24
N ARG A 460 -25.47 18.18 -6.27
CA ARG A 460 -26.83 18.70 -6.03
C ARG A 460 -27.80 18.42 -7.18
N SER A 461 -27.29 18.19 -8.39
CA SER A 461 -28.08 17.92 -9.59
C SER A 461 -28.40 16.44 -9.81
N VAL A 462 -27.84 15.55 -8.99
CA VAL A 462 -28.28 14.15 -8.95
C VAL A 462 -29.78 14.14 -8.64
N PRO A 463 -30.63 13.67 -9.57
CA PRO A 463 -32.06 13.71 -9.36
C PRO A 463 -32.44 12.98 -8.08
N VAL A 464 -33.46 13.50 -7.42
CA VAL A 464 -34.29 12.89 -6.38
C VAL A 464 -34.88 11.52 -6.81
N ALA A 465 -34.43 10.91 -7.92
CA ALA A 465 -34.66 9.51 -8.28
C ALA A 465 -34.08 8.53 -7.23
N ALA A 466 -32.98 8.89 -6.55
CA ALA A 466 -32.53 8.16 -5.36
C ALA A 466 -33.52 8.31 -4.18
N SER A 467 -34.28 9.41 -4.14
CA SER A 467 -35.38 9.61 -3.19
C SER A 467 -36.67 8.91 -3.64
N GLN A 468 -36.87 8.62 -4.92
CA GLN A 468 -37.99 7.78 -5.38
C GLN A 468 -37.73 6.32 -5.01
N PHE A 469 -36.49 5.85 -5.03
CA PHE A 469 -36.11 4.53 -4.49
C PHE A 469 -36.28 4.49 -2.96
N ALA A 470 -35.87 5.54 -2.24
CA ALA A 470 -36.11 5.66 -0.80
C ALA A 470 -37.61 5.77 -0.43
N ALA A 471 -38.41 6.47 -1.24
CA ALA A 471 -39.86 6.57 -1.10
C ALA A 471 -40.60 5.27 -1.50
N TRP A 472 -40.02 4.47 -2.41
CA TRP A 472 -40.50 3.13 -2.77
C TRP A 472 -40.18 2.09 -1.68
N CYS A 473 -39.05 2.25 -0.97
CA CYS A 473 -38.67 1.39 0.15
C CYS A 473 -39.35 1.75 1.49
N ALA A 474 -39.82 2.98 1.68
CA ALA A 474 -40.44 3.43 2.94
C ALA A 474 -41.67 2.62 3.39
N PRO A 475 -42.60 2.19 2.50
CA PRO A 475 -43.70 1.30 2.88
C PRO A 475 -43.25 -0.12 3.24
N LEU A 476 -42.17 -0.62 2.63
CA LEU A 476 -41.60 -1.95 2.91
C LEU A 476 -40.97 -2.00 4.31
N VAL A 477 -40.27 -0.94 4.71
CA VAL A 477 -39.69 -0.80 6.06
C VAL A 477 -40.78 -0.64 7.14
N SER A 478 -41.87 0.08 6.86
CA SER A 478 -43.01 0.21 7.78
C SER A 478 -43.78 -1.09 7.99
N LYS A 479 -43.84 -1.95 6.95
CA LYS A 479 -44.44 -3.29 7.04
C LYS A 479 -43.58 -4.24 7.89
N TRP A 480 -42.26 -4.23 7.71
CA TRP A 480 -41.33 -5.04 8.53
C TRP A 480 -41.26 -4.60 10.00
N ALA A 481 -41.38 -3.30 10.30
CA ALA A 481 -41.42 -2.79 11.68
C ALA A 481 -42.70 -3.20 12.44
N LYS A 482 -43.82 -3.47 11.73
CA LYS A 482 -45.07 -3.94 12.34
C LYS A 482 -45.13 -5.45 12.50
N GLU A 483 -44.50 -6.21 11.60
CA GLU A 483 -44.47 -7.68 11.65
C GLU A 483 -43.37 -8.22 12.58
N GLY A 484 -42.36 -7.41 12.95
CA GLY A 484 -41.31 -7.77 13.92
C GLY A 484 -41.63 -7.50 15.40
N ALA A 485 -42.80 -6.95 15.72
CA ALA A 485 -43.18 -6.57 17.08
C ALA A 485 -44.09 -7.59 17.81
N SER A 486 -44.31 -8.78 17.24
CA SER A 486 -45.08 -9.87 17.86
C SER A 486 -44.26 -11.17 17.92
N GLY A 487 -43.26 -11.19 18.79
CA GLY A 487 -42.47 -12.37 19.12
C GLY A 487 -41.85 -12.19 20.50
N THR A 488 -42.68 -12.36 21.53
CA THR A 488 -42.37 -12.17 22.95
C THR A 488 -41.24 -13.06 23.44
N VAL A 489 -40.26 -12.44 24.12
CA VAL A 489 -39.35 -13.09 25.05
C VAL A 489 -40.09 -13.30 26.36
N GLU A 490 -40.44 -14.55 26.70
CA GLU A 490 -40.78 -14.93 28.07
C GLU A 490 -39.65 -15.77 28.66
N SER A 491 -38.95 -15.14 29.60
CA SER A 491 -38.17 -15.77 30.65
C SER A 491 -39.06 -16.62 31.56
N LEU A 492 -38.62 -17.81 31.98
CA LEU A 492 -38.95 -18.37 33.30
C LEU A 492 -38.06 -19.60 33.64
N GLU A 493 -37.18 -19.35 34.59
CA GLU A 493 -36.85 -20.14 35.80
C GLU A 493 -36.82 -21.68 35.76
N CYS A 494 -35.63 -22.19 36.11
CA CYS A 494 -35.36 -23.54 36.56
C CYS A 494 -35.89 -23.74 38.00
N ARG A 495 -36.82 -24.70 38.20
CA ARG A 495 -37.14 -25.29 39.52
C ARG A 495 -36.55 -26.70 39.61
N LYS A 496 -36.08 -27.02 40.82
CA LYS A 496 -35.46 -28.27 41.27
C LYS A 496 -36.40 -29.49 41.25
N SER A 497 -35.77 -30.66 41.17
CA SER A 497 -36.13 -32.00 41.73
C SER A 497 -37.42 -32.66 41.23
N ASP A 498 -37.28 -33.80 40.55
CA ASP A 498 -37.13 -35.13 41.18
C ASP A 498 -36.11 -35.98 40.42
#